data_AF-A0ABD0RKP8-F1
#
_entry.id   AF-A0ABD0RKP8-F1
#
_cell.length_a   1.000
_cell.length_b   1.000
_cell.length_c   1.000
_cell.angle_alpha   90.00
_cell.angle_beta   90.00
_cell.angle_gamma   90.00
#
_symmetry.space_group_name_H-M   'P 1'
#
loop_
_entity.id
_entity.type
_entity.pdbx_description
1 polymer ?
#
loop_
_entity_poly.entity_id
_entity_poly.type
_entity_poly.pdbx_seq_one_letter_code
_entity_poly.pdbx_strand_id
1 'polypeptide(L)' 'VGGFQAVLDKYPQAIPSIRVPNTTCGIPREDAFHIFRHPVTSDLPWPGVILGMSIPSMWYWCSDQ' A
#
# COMPACT_ATOMS: atom_id res chain seq x y z
N VAL A 1 23.57 7.75 -11.21
CA VAL A 1 22.11 7.55 -11.02
C VAL A 1 21.92 6.55 -9.88
N GLY A 2 21.48 7.02 -8.70
CA GLY A 2 21.54 6.26 -7.45
C GLY A 2 20.53 5.10 -7.28
N GLY A 3 20.08 4.48 -8.37
CA GLY A 3 19.27 3.25 -8.35
C GLY A 3 18.01 3.30 -7.46
N PHE A 4 17.60 2.14 -6.97
CA PHE A 4 16.47 1.97 -6.05
C PHE A 4 16.68 2.69 -4.71
N GLN A 5 17.93 2.73 -4.21
CA GLN A 5 18.26 3.40 -2.96
C GLN A 5 17.96 4.91 -3.01
N ALA A 6 18.28 5.57 -4.12
CA ALA A 6 17.94 6.98 -4.29
C ALA A 6 16.43 7.24 -4.34
N VAL A 7 15.61 6.25 -4.72
CA VAL A 7 14.16 6.36 -4.66
C VAL A 7 13.68 6.26 -3.21
N LEU A 8 14.18 5.29 -2.45
CA LEU A 8 13.88 5.16 -1.02
C LEU A 8 14.24 6.43 -0.25
N ASP A 9 15.41 7.02 -0.53
CA ASP A 9 15.90 8.19 0.21
C ASP A 9 15.21 9.50 -0.22
N LYS A 10 14.90 9.68 -1.50
CA LYS A 10 14.36 10.95 -2.04
C LYS A 10 12.84 11.03 -2.06
N TYR A 11 12.13 9.90 -2.09
CA TYR A 11 10.67 9.88 -2.11
C TYR A 11 10.00 10.57 -0.90
N PRO A 12 10.49 10.41 0.34
CA PRO A 12 9.93 11.14 1.49
C PRO A 12 10.09 12.66 1.40
N GLN A 13 11.09 13.12 0.63
CA GLN A 13 11.40 14.54 0.43
C GLN A 13 10.67 15.13 -0.78
N ALA A 14 9.94 14.32 -1.56
CA ALA A 14 9.22 14.75 -2.76
C ALA A 14 7.89 15.44 -2.41
N ILE A 15 7.96 16.53 -1.63
CA ILE A 15 6.83 17.34 -1.22
C ILE A 15 6.60 18.48 -2.23
N PRO A 16 5.42 18.61 -2.85
CA PRO A 16 5.13 19.73 -3.75
C PRO A 16 5.09 21.08 -3.02
N SER A 17 5.63 22.10 -3.68
CA SER A 17 5.71 23.48 -3.16
C SER A 17 4.38 24.23 -3.18
N ILE A 18 3.46 23.86 -4.06
CA ILE A 18 2.12 24.43 -4.17
C ILE A 18 1.13 23.37 -3.69
N ARG A 19 0.40 23.66 -2.61
CA ARG A 19 -0.60 22.77 -1.99
C ARG A 19 -1.82 23.53 -1.54
N VAL A 20 -2.95 22.83 -1.49
CA VAL A 20 -4.15 23.33 -0.82
C VAL A 20 -3.86 23.39 0.69
N PRO A 21 -3.98 24.56 1.35
CA PRO A 21 -3.76 24.67 2.78
C PRO A 21 -4.78 23.80 3.54
N ASN A 22 -4.36 23.25 4.69
CA ASN A 22 -5.17 22.37 5.55
C ASN A 22 -5.46 20.94 5.02
N THR A 23 -4.73 20.45 4.02
CA THR A 23 -4.88 19.06 3.54
C THR A 23 -3.60 18.24 3.72
N THR A 24 -3.75 16.95 4.02
CA THR A 24 -2.66 15.95 3.95
C THR A 24 -2.44 15.43 2.53
N CYS A 25 -3.17 15.98 1.55
CA CYS A 25 -3.11 15.60 0.15
C CYS A 25 -1.72 15.92 -0.43
N GLY A 26 -1.09 14.92 -1.04
CA GLY A 26 0.22 15.05 -1.67
C GLY A 26 1.41 14.95 -0.72
N ILE A 27 1.22 14.62 0.57
CA ILE A 27 2.32 14.27 1.48
C ILE A 27 2.70 12.80 1.25
N PRO A 28 3.97 12.48 0.95
CA PRO A 28 4.41 11.09 0.84
C PRO A 28 4.17 10.39 2.18
N ARG A 29 3.47 9.26 2.13
CA ARG A 29 3.07 8.47 3.29
C ARG A 29 4.28 7.66 3.78
N GLU A 30 4.49 7.58 5.10
CA GLU A 30 5.65 6.89 5.69
C GLU A 30 5.64 5.37 5.41
N ASP A 31 4.46 4.80 5.16
CA ASP A 31 4.24 3.39 4.83
C ASP A 31 4.22 3.11 3.31
N ALA A 32 4.63 4.06 2.46
CA ALA A 32 4.55 3.93 1.00
C ALA A 32 5.36 2.76 0.41
N PHE A 33 6.41 2.33 1.09
CA PHE A 33 7.25 1.18 0.68
C PHE A 33 6.84 -0.15 1.32
N HIS A 34 5.74 -0.18 2.08
CA HIS A 34 5.18 -1.40 2.64
C HIS A 34 3.99 -1.86 1.80
N ILE A 35 4.11 -3.03 1.16
CA ILE A 35 3.02 -3.67 0.40
C ILE A 35 1.85 -3.98 1.34
N PHE A 36 2.15 -4.59 2.49
CA PHE A 36 1.19 -4.79 3.57
C PHE A 36 1.28 -3.62 4.54
N ARG A 37 0.35 -2.69 4.38
CA ARG A 37 0.19 -1.58 5.32
C ARG A 37 -0.45 -2.05 6.62
N HIS A 38 -0.63 -1.13 7.57
CA HIS A 38 -1.21 -1.44 8.87
C HIS A 38 -2.56 -2.17 8.72
N PRO A 39 -2.76 -3.31 9.40
CA PRO A 39 -3.85 -4.24 9.11
C PRO A 39 -5.27 -3.70 9.38
N VAL A 40 -5.40 -2.64 10.20
CA VAL A 40 -6.69 -2.10 10.66
C VAL A 40 -6.93 -0.64 10.25
N THR A 41 -5.87 0.16 10.12
CA THR A 41 -5.98 1.62 9.86
C THR A 41 -5.70 1.99 8.41
N SER A 42 -5.46 0.99 7.56
CA SER A 42 -5.25 1.21 6.13
C SER A 42 -6.57 1.25 5.38
N ASP A 43 -6.55 1.98 4.26
CA ASP A 43 -7.67 2.10 3.31
C ASP A 43 -8.16 0.73 2.80
N LEU A 44 -7.27 -0.27 2.75
CA LEU A 44 -7.61 -1.65 2.41
C LEU A 44 -7.05 -2.60 3.47
N PRO A 45 -7.90 -3.22 4.32
CA PRO A 45 -7.46 -4.22 5.28
C PRO A 45 -7.08 -5.51 4.54
N TRP A 46 -5.78 -5.66 4.27
CA TRP A 46 -5.23 -6.83 3.58
C TRP A 46 -5.62 -8.19 4.19
N PRO A 47 -5.84 -8.36 5.52
CA PRO A 47 -6.21 -9.67 6.05
C PRO A 47 -7.56 -10.15 5.52
N GLY A 48 -8.53 -9.24 5.39
CA GLY A 48 -9.85 -9.54 4.84
C GLY A 48 -9.78 -9.90 3.35
N VAL A 49 -8.88 -9.23 2.61
CA VAL A 49 -8.65 -9.49 1.18
C VAL A 49 -8.03 -10.88 0.96
N ILE A 50 -7.02 -11.25 1.75
CA ILE A 50 -6.39 -12.56 1.68
C ILE A 50 -7.41 -13.65 1.98
N LEU A 51 -8.10 -13.57 3.12
CA LEU A 51 -9.09 -14.59 3.51
C LEU A 51 -10.28 -14.64 2.54
N GLY A 52 -10.77 -13.48 2.12
CA GLY A 52 -11.93 -13.36 1.24
C GLY A 52 -11.70 -13.91 -0.17
N MET A 53 -10.47 -13.86 -0.68
CA MET A 53 -10.16 -14.42 -2.00
C MET A 53 -9.59 -15.84 -1.92
N SER A 54 -8.71 -16.15 -0.96
CA SER A 54 -8.03 -17.46 -0.93
C SER A 54 -8.97 -18.62 -0.60
N ILE A 55 -9.93 -18.41 0.30
CA ILE A 55 -10.86 -19.46 0.75
C ILE A 55 -11.79 -19.93 -0.39
N PRO A 56 -12.54 -19.06 -1.09
CA PRO A 56 -13.39 -19.51 -2.20
C PRO A 56 -12.57 -20.06 -3.38
N SER A 57 -11.38 -19.49 -3.67
CA SER A 57 -10.50 -20.05 -4.71
C SER A 57 -10.05 -21.48 -4.39
N MET A 58 -9.68 -21.74 -3.12
CA MET A 58 -9.31 -23.08 -2.68
C MET A 58 -10.51 -24.04 -2.72
N TRP A 59 -11.69 -23.60 -2.27
CA TRP A 59 -12.90 -24.41 -2.35
C TRP A 59 -13.28 -24.76 -3.78
N TYR A 60 -13.21 -23.79 -4.69
CA TYR A 60 -13.50 -24.00 -6.10
C TYR A 60 -12.50 -24.99 -6.72
N TRP A 61 -11.20 -24.80 -6.46
CA TRP A 61 -10.16 -25.72 -6.88
C TRP A 61 -10.37 -27.15 -6.36
N CYS A 62 -10.76 -27.30 -5.08
CA CYS A 62 -11.07 -28.60 -4.50
C CYS A 62 -12.34 -29.25 -5.07
N SER A 63 -13.30 -28.44 -5.54
CA SER A 63 -14.55 -28.92 -6.11
C SER A 63 -14.45 -29.26 -7.61
N ASP A 64 -13.38 -28.80 -8.26
CA ASP A 64 -13.05 -29.11 -9.68
C ASP A 64 -12.30 -30.45 -9.83
N GLN A 65 -11.96 -31.11 -8.70
CA GLN A 65 -11.30 -32.42 -8.67
C GLN A 65 -12.27 -33.60 -8.52
#